data_AF-A6WGP7-F1
#
_entry.id   AF-A6WGP7-F1
#
_cell.length_a   1.000
_cell.length_b   1.000
_cell.length_c   1.000
_cell.angle_alpha   90.00
_cell.angle_beta   90.00
_cell.angle_gamma   90.00
#
_symmetry.space_group_name_H-M   'P 1'
#
loop_
_entity.id
_entity.type
_entity.pdbx_description
1 polymer ?
#
loop_
_entity_poly.entity_id
_entity_poly.type
_entity_poly.pdbx_seq_one_letter_code
_entity_poly.pdbx_strand_id
1 'polypeptide(L)'
;MTPGRLRVPTGRAGGADSLGPVGGAADGDATVAPMGLDPVPGDIARAVALFVWARAHDPLPPDATAEEMDQRWVDSELVRDFQRAVDHDHAVTADNLAYTLLIAAARHRDHPDFRDSWLAWTPFGDLAPGSTADGPAAAEQGHDAHG
;
A
#
# COMPACT_ATOMS: atom_id res chain seq x y z
N MET A 1 46.47 -36.37 -1.58
CA MET A 1 47.17 -36.12 -0.32
C MET A 1 46.28 -35.24 0.55
N THR A 2 45.86 -35.76 1.71
CA THR A 2 45.20 -35.07 2.83
C THR A 2 46.03 -35.53 4.05
N PRO A 3 46.31 -34.74 5.12
CA PRO A 3 45.29 -34.05 5.90
C PRO A 3 45.71 -32.76 6.63
N GLY A 4 44.74 -32.11 7.28
CA GLY A 4 45.00 -31.02 8.23
C GLY A 4 43.78 -30.63 9.03
N ARG A 5 43.21 -31.55 9.82
CA ARG A 5 42.32 -31.20 10.94
C ARG A 5 43.17 -30.56 12.04
N LEU A 6 42.84 -29.33 12.44
CA LEU A 6 43.20 -28.84 13.77
C LEU A 6 41.92 -28.60 14.55
N ARG A 7 41.78 -29.33 15.66
CA ARG A 7 40.76 -29.13 16.69
C ARG A 7 41.51 -28.77 17.99
N VAL A 8 40.74 -28.21 18.93
CA VAL A 8 40.92 -28.16 20.40
C VAL A 8 41.87 -27.07 20.95
N PRO A 9 41.72 -26.59 22.22
CA PRO A 9 40.56 -25.93 22.85
C PRO A 9 40.94 -24.74 23.80
N THR A 10 39.96 -24.35 24.64
CA THR A 10 40.05 -23.89 26.06
C THR A 10 40.23 -22.42 26.43
N GLY A 11 39.39 -22.01 27.40
CA GLY A 11 39.62 -20.93 28.37
C GLY A 11 38.59 -19.80 28.28
N ARG A 12 37.40 -19.88 28.91
CA ARG A 12 37.08 -19.67 30.34
C ARG A 12 37.47 -18.29 30.90
N ALA A 13 36.47 -17.40 30.99
CA ALA A 13 36.16 -16.51 32.12
C ALA A 13 34.68 -16.12 31.92
N GLY A 14 33.73 -16.34 32.83
CA GLY A 14 33.77 -16.05 34.25
C GLY A 14 33.00 -14.74 34.46
N GLY A 15 31.73 -14.81 34.83
CA GLY A 15 30.89 -13.64 35.06
C GLY A 15 29.42 -14.01 35.20
N ALA A 16 29.08 -14.70 36.30
CA ALA A 16 27.71 -14.74 36.77
C ALA A 16 27.46 -13.42 37.50
N ASP A 17 26.51 -12.62 37.03
CA ASP A 17 25.80 -11.69 37.90
C ASP A 17 24.31 -11.78 37.61
N SER A 18 23.59 -11.98 38.70
CA SER A 18 22.16 -12.27 38.77
C SER A 18 21.36 -11.00 38.63
N LEU A 19 20.42 -10.96 37.69
CA LEU A 19 19.17 -10.22 37.86
C LEU A 19 18.02 -11.12 37.39
N GLY A 20 17.07 -11.36 38.29
CA GLY A 20 15.93 -12.24 38.10
C GLY A 20 14.93 -11.76 37.04
N PRO A 21 13.86 -12.55 36.81
CA PRO A 21 12.93 -12.34 35.71
C PRO A 21 12.06 -11.12 36.00
N VAL A 22 12.22 -10.07 35.20
CA VAL A 22 11.17 -9.06 35.07
C VAL A 22 10.05 -9.69 34.23
N GLY A 23 9.05 -10.20 34.94
CA GLY A 23 7.73 -10.38 34.36
C GLY A 23 7.22 -9.03 33.86
N GLY A 24 6.73 -9.00 32.64
CA GLY A 24 6.20 -7.81 32.00
C GLY A 24 5.70 -8.16 30.62
N ALA A 25 4.54 -8.82 30.58
CA ALA A 25 3.76 -8.95 29.37
C ALA A 25 3.58 -7.56 28.73
N ALA A 26 4.06 -7.44 27.50
CA ALA A 26 3.52 -6.51 26.52
C ALA A 26 3.78 -7.14 25.16
N ASP A 27 3.10 -8.27 24.93
CA ASP A 27 2.44 -8.50 23.64
C ASP A 27 1.71 -7.20 23.30
N GLY A 28 2.36 -6.46 22.42
CA GLY A 28 1.98 -5.14 21.98
C GLY A 28 2.70 -4.87 20.67
N ASP A 29 2.74 -5.90 19.82
CA ASP A 29 2.66 -5.69 18.38
C ASP A 29 1.36 -4.91 18.18
N ALA A 30 1.43 -3.60 18.35
CA ALA A 30 0.41 -2.69 17.89
C ALA A 30 0.54 -2.71 16.37
N THR A 31 0.08 -3.79 15.76
CA THR A 31 -0.41 -3.81 14.40
C THR A 31 -1.55 -2.81 14.39
N VAL A 32 -1.21 -1.54 14.19
CA VAL A 32 -2.15 -0.53 13.74
C VAL A 32 -2.50 -0.99 12.33
N ALA A 33 -3.45 -1.91 12.23
CA ALA A 33 -4.06 -2.28 10.96
C ALA A 33 -4.57 -0.96 10.36
N PRO A 34 -4.03 -0.49 9.23
CA PRO A 34 -4.55 0.72 8.63
C PRO A 34 -5.99 0.42 8.21
N MET A 35 -6.95 1.08 8.86
CA MET A 35 -8.38 1.14 8.50
C MET A 35 -8.92 -0.05 7.69
N GLY A 36 -9.14 -1.21 8.30
CA GLY A 36 -10.14 -2.22 7.91
C GLY A 36 -10.28 -2.64 6.43
N LEU A 37 -9.30 -2.41 5.56
CA LEU A 37 -9.33 -2.75 4.14
C LEU A 37 -8.35 -3.89 3.88
N ASP A 38 -8.84 -4.96 3.25
CA ASP A 38 -8.03 -6.11 2.89
C ASP A 38 -6.86 -5.70 1.97
N PRO A 39 -5.62 -6.12 2.24
CA PRO A 39 -4.46 -5.71 1.44
C PRO A 39 -4.67 -6.08 -0.03
N VAL A 40 -4.32 -5.15 -0.92
CA VAL A 40 -4.43 -5.36 -2.37
C VAL A 40 -3.50 -6.52 -2.76
N PRO A 41 -3.98 -7.56 -3.46
CA PRO A 41 -3.12 -8.64 -3.92
C PRO A 41 -1.95 -8.11 -4.74
N GLY A 42 -0.74 -8.58 -4.43
CA GLY A 42 0.49 -8.02 -5.01
C GLY A 42 0.61 -8.19 -6.53
N ASP A 43 -0.11 -9.13 -7.14
CA ASP A 43 -0.23 -9.23 -8.60
C ASP A 43 -1.13 -8.14 -9.19
N ILE A 44 -2.24 -7.82 -8.51
CA ILE A 44 -3.13 -6.71 -8.87
C ILE A 44 -2.38 -5.39 -8.76
N ALA A 45 -1.72 -5.14 -7.63
CA ALA A 45 -0.93 -3.92 -7.42
C ALA A 45 0.13 -3.72 -8.52
N ARG A 46 0.84 -4.78 -8.91
CA ARG A 46 1.82 -4.74 -10.01
C ARG A 46 1.17 -4.50 -11.37
N ALA A 47 0.05 -5.16 -11.67
CA ALA A 47 -0.66 -4.95 -12.93
C ALA A 47 -1.17 -3.50 -13.07
N VAL A 48 -1.71 -2.94 -11.99
CA VAL A 48 -2.16 -1.55 -11.93
C VAL A 48 -0.97 -0.59 -12.08
N ALA A 49 0.16 -0.84 -11.39
CA ALA A 49 1.36 -0.03 -11.52
C ALA A 49 1.88 0.01 -12.98
N LEU A 50 1.89 -1.12 -13.67
CA LEU A 50 2.29 -1.20 -15.08
C LEU A 50 1.34 -0.43 -16.00
N PHE A 51 0.03 -0.50 -15.73
CA PHE A 51 -0.96 0.26 -16.48
C PHE A 51 -0.78 1.77 -16.28
N VAL A 52 -0.69 2.24 -15.03
CA VAL A 52 -0.46 3.66 -14.70
C VAL A 52 0.84 4.15 -15.34
N TRP A 53 1.90 3.35 -15.28
CA TRP A 53 3.18 3.67 -15.93
C TRP A 53 3.02 3.86 -17.44
N ALA A 54 2.30 2.97 -18.12
CA ALA A 54 2.06 3.08 -19.56
C ALA A 54 1.30 4.37 -19.90
N ARG A 55 0.26 4.72 -19.13
CA ARG A 55 -0.52 5.96 -19.32
C ARG A 55 0.31 7.21 -19.05
N ALA A 56 1.19 7.17 -18.06
CA ALA A 56 2.16 8.24 -17.81
C ALA A 56 3.20 8.42 -18.94
N HIS A 57 3.32 7.46 -19.87
CA HIS A 57 4.28 7.47 -20.99
C HIS A 57 3.68 7.47 -22.40
N ASP A 58 2.35 7.40 -22.57
CA ASP A 58 1.67 7.71 -23.83
C ASP A 58 2.09 9.06 -24.48
N PRO A 59 1.85 9.27 -25.77
CA PRO A 59 2.04 10.59 -26.38
C PRO A 59 1.06 11.60 -25.78
N LEU A 60 1.56 12.79 -25.38
CA LEU A 60 0.68 13.91 -25.06
C LEU A 60 0.10 14.52 -26.33
N PRO A 61 -1.17 14.96 -26.31
CA PRO A 61 -1.70 15.78 -27.39
C PRO A 61 -0.94 17.12 -27.44
N PRO A 62 -0.87 17.77 -28.62
CA PRO A 62 -0.08 19.00 -28.81
C PRO A 62 -0.57 20.18 -27.96
N ASP A 63 -1.82 20.13 -27.50
CA ASP A 63 -2.50 21.13 -26.67
C ASP A 63 -2.61 20.72 -25.19
N ALA A 64 -1.82 19.74 -24.75
CA ALA A 64 -1.78 19.32 -23.36
C ALA A 64 -1.50 20.50 -22.41
N THR A 65 -2.29 20.57 -21.35
CA THR A 65 -2.20 21.56 -20.28
C THR A 65 -1.04 21.28 -19.34
N ALA A 66 -0.62 22.29 -18.58
CA ALA A 66 0.39 22.13 -17.54
C ALA A 66 -0.06 21.15 -16.44
N GLU A 67 -1.36 21.10 -16.14
CA GLU A 67 -1.96 20.16 -15.18
C GLU A 67 -1.85 18.71 -15.67
N GLU A 68 -2.10 18.46 -16.96
CA GLU A 68 -1.91 17.12 -17.55
C GLU A 68 -0.43 16.70 -17.51
N MET A 69 0.50 17.64 -17.77
CA MET A 69 1.93 17.34 -17.65
C MET A 69 2.35 17.01 -16.21
N ASP A 70 1.87 17.80 -15.25
CA ASP A 70 2.13 17.58 -13.81
C ASP A 70 1.56 16.24 -13.35
N GLN A 71 0.33 15.91 -13.75
CA GLN A 71 -0.31 14.65 -13.41
C GLN A 71 0.50 13.44 -13.89
N ARG A 72 1.10 13.50 -15.08
CA ARG A 72 1.96 12.41 -15.58
C ARG A 72 3.25 12.27 -14.81
N TRP A 73 3.81 13.39 -14.36
CA TRP A 73 4.97 13.37 -13.48
C TRP A 73 4.62 12.72 -12.14
N VAL A 74 3.49 13.12 -11.54
CA VAL A 74 2.95 12.52 -10.31
C VAL A 74 2.72 11.02 -10.48
N ASP A 75 2.07 10.59 -11.56
CA ASP A 75 1.78 9.18 -11.81
C ASP A 75 3.08 8.37 -12.01
N SER A 76 4.10 8.96 -12.65
CA SER A 76 5.41 8.33 -12.82
C SER A 76 6.17 8.17 -11.50
N GLU A 77 6.17 9.19 -10.65
CA GLU A 77 6.80 9.13 -9.33
C GLU A 77 6.06 8.15 -8.41
N LEU A 78 4.74 8.11 -8.47
CA LEU A 78 3.93 7.16 -7.70
C LEU A 78 4.29 5.71 -8.02
N VAL A 79 4.45 5.36 -9.30
CA VAL A 79 4.88 4.01 -9.70
C VAL A 79 6.30 3.71 -9.20
N ARG A 80 7.22 4.68 -9.27
CA ARG A 80 8.61 4.52 -8.80
C ARG A 80 8.67 4.32 -7.29
N ASP A 81 7.88 5.07 -6.53
CA ASP A 81 7.81 4.94 -5.08
C ASP A 81 7.20 3.60 -4.67
N PHE A 82 6.19 3.13 -5.40
CA PHE A 82 5.64 1.78 -5.19
C PHE A 82 6.69 0.70 -5.44
N GLN A 83 7.41 0.76 -6.56
CA GLN A 83 8.49 -0.19 -6.86
C GLN A 83 9.57 -0.17 -5.78
N ARG A 84 9.99 1.01 -5.34
CA ARG A 84 10.96 1.17 -4.25
C ARG A 84 10.44 0.56 -2.95
N ALA A 85 9.17 0.78 -2.60
CA ALA A 85 8.58 0.20 -1.40
C ALA A 85 8.56 -1.35 -1.45
N VAL A 86 8.24 -1.93 -2.61
CA VAL A 86 8.30 -3.38 -2.83
C VAL A 86 9.73 -3.91 -2.75
N ASP A 87 10.69 -3.25 -3.40
CA ASP A 87 12.09 -3.68 -3.43
C ASP A 87 12.78 -3.62 -2.05
N HIS A 88 12.33 -2.69 -1.18
CA HIS A 88 12.82 -2.53 0.19
C HIS A 88 12.00 -3.27 1.25
N ASP A 89 11.04 -4.12 0.85
CA ASP A 89 10.17 -4.89 1.75
C ASP A 89 9.35 -4.01 2.74
N HIS A 90 8.97 -2.80 2.31
CA HIS A 90 8.14 -1.88 3.08
C HIS A 90 6.65 -2.17 2.83
N ALA A 91 6.15 -3.29 3.36
CA ALA A 91 4.80 -3.82 3.07
C ALA A 91 3.67 -2.79 3.25
N VAL A 92 3.60 -2.11 4.41
CA VAL A 92 2.56 -1.11 4.70
C VAL A 92 2.60 0.06 3.71
N THR A 93 3.80 0.52 3.36
CA THR A 93 3.98 1.60 2.38
C THR A 93 3.55 1.14 1.00
N ALA A 94 3.93 -0.08 0.60
CA ALA A 94 3.55 -0.66 -0.68
C ALA A 94 2.03 -0.80 -0.80
N ASP A 95 1.35 -1.24 0.27
CA ASP A 95 -0.12 -1.37 0.30
C ASP A 95 -0.81 0.00 0.16
N ASN A 96 -0.35 1.02 0.90
CA ASN A 96 -0.89 2.38 0.78
C ASN A 96 -0.69 2.96 -0.63
N LEU A 97 0.46 2.72 -1.24
CA LEU A 97 0.76 3.14 -2.61
C LEU A 97 -0.07 2.34 -3.63
N ALA A 98 -0.37 1.06 -3.37
CA ALA A 98 -1.23 0.26 -4.22
C ALA A 98 -2.67 0.81 -4.28
N TYR A 99 -3.22 1.26 -3.15
CA TYR A 99 -4.51 1.96 -3.14
C TYR A 99 -4.47 3.27 -3.93
N THR A 100 -3.39 4.02 -3.80
CA THR A 100 -3.21 5.28 -4.54
C THR A 100 -3.11 5.01 -6.05
N LEU A 101 -2.42 3.94 -6.45
CA LEU A 101 -2.32 3.49 -7.83
C LEU A 101 -3.67 3.06 -8.41
N LEU A 102 -4.54 2.42 -7.61
CA LEU A 102 -5.91 2.08 -8.03
C LEU A 102 -6.74 3.33 -8.31
N ILE A 103 -6.62 4.37 -7.47
CA ILE A 103 -7.28 5.67 -7.69
C ILE A 103 -6.74 6.32 -8.98
N ALA A 104 -5.42 6.28 -9.21
CA ALA A 104 -4.82 6.80 -10.43
C ALA A 104 -5.32 6.05 -11.68
N ALA A 105 -5.37 4.72 -11.63
CA ALA A 105 -5.87 3.90 -12.72
C ALA A 105 -7.35 4.16 -13.04
N ALA A 106 -8.19 4.41 -12.02
CA ALA A 106 -9.61 4.71 -12.21
C ALA A 106 -9.87 5.97 -13.06
N ARG A 107 -8.93 6.92 -13.10
CA ARG A 107 -9.02 8.10 -14.01
C ARG A 107 -8.98 7.71 -15.49
N HIS A 108 -8.45 6.54 -15.80
CA HIS A 108 -8.32 6.00 -17.16
C HIS A 108 -9.31 4.85 -17.42
N ARG A 109 -10.44 4.80 -16.71
CA ARG A 109 -11.44 3.74 -16.84
C ARG A 109 -11.97 3.52 -18.26
N ASP A 110 -11.96 4.56 -19.09
CA ASP A 110 -12.41 4.50 -20.48
C ASP A 110 -11.34 3.93 -21.43
N HIS A 111 -10.14 3.62 -20.94
CA HIS A 111 -9.05 3.05 -21.73
C HIS A 111 -9.26 1.55 -21.97
N PRO A 112 -9.05 1.00 -23.19
CA PRO A 112 -9.30 -0.41 -23.49
C PRO A 112 -8.49 -1.42 -22.66
N ASP A 113 -7.29 -1.04 -22.23
CA ASP A 113 -6.45 -1.86 -21.33
C ASP A 113 -6.87 -1.81 -19.85
N PHE A 114 -7.81 -0.96 -19.47
CA PHE A 114 -8.33 -0.91 -18.11
C PHE A 114 -9.11 -2.19 -17.81
N ARG A 115 -8.98 -2.72 -16.59
CA ARG A 115 -9.67 -3.95 -16.18
C ARG A 115 -10.68 -3.62 -15.09
N ASP A 116 -11.97 -3.85 -15.36
CA ASP A 116 -13.06 -3.61 -14.39
C ASP A 116 -12.87 -4.35 -13.06
N SER A 117 -12.18 -5.49 -13.08
CA SER A 117 -11.83 -6.25 -11.87
C SER A 117 -11.01 -5.44 -10.85
N TRP A 118 -10.33 -4.37 -11.25
CA TRP A 118 -9.58 -3.49 -10.35
C TRP A 118 -10.50 -2.59 -9.50
N LEU A 119 -11.71 -2.30 -9.98
CA LEU A 119 -12.68 -1.49 -9.25
C LEU A 119 -13.10 -2.13 -7.93
N ALA A 120 -13.09 -3.46 -7.85
CA ALA A 120 -13.39 -4.20 -6.62
C ALA A 120 -12.40 -3.89 -5.47
N TRP A 121 -11.22 -3.35 -5.78
CA TRP A 121 -10.17 -3.00 -4.82
C TRP A 121 -10.06 -1.50 -4.61
N THR A 122 -10.81 -0.69 -5.37
CA THR A 122 -10.72 0.77 -5.28
C THR A 122 -11.58 1.23 -4.10
N PRO A 123 -10.99 1.87 -3.07
CA PRO A 123 -11.69 2.16 -1.82
C PRO A 123 -12.85 3.16 -1.99
N PHE A 124 -12.82 3.95 -3.05
CA PHE A 124 -13.90 4.86 -3.44
C PHE A 124 -14.52 4.32 -4.72
N GLY A 125 -15.49 3.41 -4.58
CA GLY A 125 -16.28 2.93 -5.70
C GLY A 125 -16.86 4.09 -6.52
N ASP A 126 -16.70 4.01 -7.83
CA ASP A 126 -17.26 4.91 -8.85
C ASP A 126 -16.99 6.42 -8.61
N LEU A 127 -15.73 6.84 -8.67
CA LEU A 127 -15.33 8.25 -8.86
C LEU A 127 -15.65 8.73 -10.30
N ALA A 128 -16.85 8.46 -10.81
CA ALA A 128 -17.35 9.17 -11.99
C ALA A 128 -17.42 10.66 -11.65
N PRO A 129 -16.89 11.57 -12.49
CA PRO A 129 -17.12 13.00 -12.32
C PRO A 129 -18.63 13.26 -12.46
N GLY A 130 -19.31 13.43 -11.33
CA GLY A 130 -20.78 13.57 -11.23
C GLY A 130 -21.48 12.57 -10.31
N SER A 131 -20.79 11.60 -9.72
CA SER A 131 -21.41 10.65 -8.78
C SER A 131 -21.60 11.30 -7.40
N THR A 132 -22.80 11.80 -7.15
CA THR A 132 -23.28 12.09 -5.79
C THR A 132 -23.54 10.77 -5.07
N ALA A 133 -22.48 10.05 -4.71
CA ALA A 133 -22.60 8.92 -3.80
C ALA A 133 -22.80 9.48 -2.39
N ASP A 134 -24.07 9.82 -2.11
CA ASP A 134 -24.60 9.99 -0.77
C ASP A 134 -24.33 8.68 -0.01
N GLY A 135 -23.61 8.80 1.11
CA GLY A 135 -23.29 7.67 1.97
C GLY A 135 -24.54 7.01 2.55
N PRO A 136 -24.44 5.79 3.09
CA PRO A 136 -25.60 5.04 3.53
C PRO A 136 -26.37 5.80 4.61
N ALA A 137 -27.69 5.90 4.41
CA ALA A 137 -28.66 6.37 5.38
C ALA A 137 -28.40 5.73 6.76
N ALA A 138 -27.75 6.49 7.65
CA ALA A 138 -27.58 6.10 9.04
C ALA A 138 -28.83 6.53 9.81
N ALA A 139 -29.72 5.56 9.97
CA ALA A 139 -30.57 5.32 11.13
C ALA A 139 -31.29 6.51 11.77
N GLU A 140 -32.61 6.47 11.62
CA GLU A 140 -33.59 7.00 12.56
C GLU A 140 -33.11 6.87 14.01
N GLN A 141 -32.86 8.00 14.67
CA GLN A 141 -32.92 8.09 16.13
C GLN A 141 -34.02 9.08 16.47
N GLY A 142 -35.20 8.55 16.76
CA GLY A 142 -36.18 9.24 17.56
C GLY A 142 -35.52 9.63 18.88
N HIS A 143 -35.51 10.92 19.18
CA HIS A 143 -35.29 11.40 20.53
C HIS A 143 -36.50 12.26 20.89
N ASP A 144 -37.18 11.78 21.91
CA ASP A 144 -38.47 12.21 22.40
C ASP A 144 -38.59 13.72 22.61
N ALA A 145 -39.77 14.21 22.25
CA ALA A 145 -40.31 15.47 22.72
C ALA A 145 -40.60 15.38 24.23
N HIS A 146 -39.94 16.21 25.03
CA HIS A 146 -40.40 16.75 26.31
C HIS A 146 -39.84 18.19 26.34
N GLY A 147 -40.61 19.26 26.50
CA GLY A 147 -41.77 19.44 27.37
C GLY A 147 -41.47 20.70 28.17
#